data_AF-A0A820F6R3-F1
#
_entry.id   AF-A0A820F6R3-F1
#
_cell.length_a   1.000
_cell.length_b   1.000
_cell.length_c   1.000
_cell.angle_alpha   90.00
_cell.angle_beta   90.00
_cell.angle_gamma   90.00
#
_symmetry.space_group_name_H-M   'P 1'
#
loop_
_entity.id
_entity.type
_entity.pdbx_description
1 polymer ?
#
loop_
_entity_poly.entity_id
_entity_poly.type
_entity_poly.pdbx_seq_one_letter_code
_entity_poly.pdbx_strand_id
1 'polypeptide(L)'
;KTEKYYSMLSKVLNRRLTSLMFIIDYRMIFRSSSGLAIQMKLLNDSQQYEKAHELFDKYIKNNNQTFSNSTIIQALKACAKTRDIQRGFNIYHLISSRIHNDSYILTSLIHLYMQCGDVRHAESLFKKSANKSISMYGAMMKGEIYIFINIFHLSKLLSVDRPLIEKVDFMV
;
A
#
# COMPACT_ATOMS: atom_id res chain seq x y z
N LYS A 1 10.40 -57.93 -19.02
CA LYS A 1 11.36 -56.77 -18.94
C LYS A 1 10.68 -55.44 -19.27
N THR A 2 9.79 -55.39 -20.26
CA THR A 2 9.03 -54.20 -20.70
C THR A 2 8.07 -53.65 -19.63
N GLU A 3 7.28 -54.48 -18.94
CA GLU A 3 6.33 -53.99 -17.91
C GLU A 3 7.00 -53.27 -16.74
N LYS A 4 8.17 -53.77 -16.30
CA LYS A 4 8.95 -53.16 -15.22
C LYS A 4 9.48 -51.78 -15.64
N TYR A 5 9.79 -51.60 -16.93
CA TYR A 5 10.22 -50.32 -17.50
C TYR A 5 9.08 -49.31 -17.54
N TYR A 6 7.88 -49.67 -18.02
CA TYR A 6 6.72 -48.78 -18.03
C TYR A 6 6.24 -48.40 -16.60
N SER A 7 6.32 -49.32 -15.64
CA SER A 7 6.04 -49.03 -14.22
C SER A 7 7.03 -48.03 -13.62
N MET A 8 8.31 -48.14 -13.97
CA MET A 8 9.34 -47.21 -13.48
C MET A 8 9.21 -45.84 -14.16
N LEU A 9 8.95 -45.81 -15.47
CA LEU A 9 8.77 -44.57 -16.24
C LEU A 9 7.54 -43.79 -15.76
N SER A 10 6.41 -44.46 -15.53
CA SER A 10 5.18 -43.84 -15.03
C SER A 10 5.34 -43.27 -13.62
N LYS A 11 6.08 -43.95 -12.71
CA LYS A 11 6.39 -43.41 -11.38
C LYS A 11 7.27 -42.16 -11.44
N VAL A 12 8.25 -42.12 -12.34
CA VAL A 12 9.14 -40.96 -12.52
C VAL A 12 8.38 -39.80 -13.15
N LEU A 13 7.56 -40.06 -14.18
CA LEU A 13 6.69 -39.06 -14.80
C LEU A 13 5.69 -38.48 -13.80
N ASN A 14 5.00 -39.32 -13.01
CA ASN A 14 4.06 -38.84 -11.99
C ASN A 14 4.75 -38.02 -10.90
N ARG A 15 5.95 -38.41 -10.44
CA ARG A 15 6.72 -37.60 -9.47
C ARG A 15 7.15 -36.24 -10.03
N ARG A 16 7.50 -36.18 -11.33
CA ARG A 16 7.85 -34.92 -12.01
C ARG A 16 6.60 -34.06 -12.29
N LEU A 17 5.49 -34.67 -12.65
CA LEU A 17 4.20 -34.00 -12.84
C LEU A 17 3.71 -33.40 -11.52
N THR A 18 3.78 -34.12 -10.40
CA THR A 18 3.40 -33.55 -9.10
C THR A 18 4.33 -32.44 -8.66
N SER A 19 5.65 -32.56 -8.82
CA SER A 19 6.57 -31.46 -8.49
C SER A 19 6.38 -30.24 -9.39
N LEU A 20 6.15 -30.43 -10.69
CA LEU A 20 5.83 -29.35 -11.62
C LEU A 20 4.50 -28.69 -11.30
N MET A 21 3.47 -29.47 -10.94
CA MET A 21 2.17 -28.95 -10.55
C MET A 21 2.29 -28.09 -9.29
N PHE A 22 3.04 -28.55 -8.28
CA PHE A 22 3.38 -27.73 -7.10
C PHE A 22 4.14 -26.45 -7.45
N ILE A 23 5.13 -26.52 -8.34
CA ILE A 23 5.91 -25.33 -8.76
C ILE A 23 5.04 -24.35 -9.55
N ILE A 24 4.15 -24.84 -10.43
CA ILE A 24 3.23 -24.03 -11.23
C ILE A 24 2.18 -23.40 -10.32
N ASP A 25 1.57 -24.15 -9.40
CA ASP A 25 0.60 -23.64 -8.43
C ASP A 25 1.25 -22.59 -7.54
N TYR A 26 2.45 -22.86 -7.01
CA TYR A 26 3.18 -21.88 -6.19
C TYR A 26 3.52 -20.61 -6.98
N ARG A 27 3.98 -20.73 -8.23
CA ARG A 27 4.25 -19.58 -9.12
C ARG A 27 2.97 -18.84 -9.55
N MET A 28 1.85 -19.55 -9.71
CA MET A 28 0.54 -18.95 -10.02
C MET A 28 -0.03 -18.22 -8.81
N ILE A 29 0.06 -18.80 -7.61
CA ILE A 29 -0.32 -18.17 -6.35
C ILE A 29 0.45 -16.86 -6.16
N PHE A 30 1.76 -16.85 -6.42
CA PHE A 30 2.55 -15.62 -6.36
C PHE A 30 2.23 -14.59 -7.46
N ARG A 31 1.61 -15.00 -8.57
CA ARG A 31 1.10 -14.09 -9.62
C ARG A 31 -0.35 -13.64 -9.38
N SER A 32 -1.05 -14.19 -8.40
CA SER A 32 -2.40 -13.75 -8.03
C SER A 32 -2.38 -12.41 -7.30
N SER A 33 -3.53 -11.72 -7.24
CA SER A 33 -3.63 -10.44 -6.50
C SER A 33 -3.32 -10.60 -5.01
N SER A 34 -3.64 -11.76 -4.41
CA SER A 34 -3.35 -12.07 -3.01
C SER A 34 -1.87 -12.38 -2.78
N GLY A 35 -1.23 -13.14 -3.67
CA GLY A 35 0.22 -13.38 -3.63
C GLY A 35 1.03 -12.09 -3.78
N LEU A 36 0.60 -11.20 -4.67
CA LEU A 36 1.18 -9.86 -4.81
C LEU A 36 1.07 -9.05 -3.52
N ALA A 37 -0.09 -9.06 -2.86
CA ALA A 37 -0.28 -8.32 -1.60
C ALA A 37 0.69 -8.79 -0.50
N ILE A 38 0.96 -10.10 -0.43
CA ILE A 38 1.94 -10.68 0.50
C ILE A 38 3.35 -10.22 0.15
N GLN A 39 3.75 -10.27 -1.11
CA GLN A 39 5.07 -9.80 -1.56
C GLN A 39 5.28 -8.31 -1.26
N MET A 40 4.29 -7.48 -1.58
CA MET A 40 4.36 -6.04 -1.29
C MET A 40 4.45 -5.76 0.21
N LYS A 41 3.70 -6.51 1.03
CA LYS A 41 3.80 -6.41 2.49
C LYS A 41 5.22 -6.74 2.97
N LEU A 42 5.79 -7.85 2.51
CA LEU A 42 7.17 -8.25 2.87
C LEU A 42 8.21 -7.19 2.44
N LEU A 43 8.05 -6.59 1.26
CA LEU A 43 8.92 -5.51 0.79
C LEU A 43 8.78 -4.25 1.65
N ASN A 44 7.55 -3.87 2.02
CA ASN A 44 7.31 -2.74 2.91
C ASN A 44 7.89 -2.97 4.31
N ASP A 45 7.72 -4.16 4.88
CA ASP A 45 8.23 -4.52 6.21
C ASP A 45 9.78 -4.54 6.22
N SER A 46 10.40 -4.88 5.08
CA SER A 46 11.85 -4.80 4.86
C SER A 46 12.35 -3.43 4.38
N GLN A 47 11.50 -2.39 4.40
CA GLN A 47 11.79 -1.01 3.98
C GLN A 47 12.23 -0.85 2.51
N GLN A 48 11.96 -1.84 1.67
CA GLN A 48 12.27 -1.82 0.23
C GLN A 48 11.09 -1.25 -0.57
N TYR A 49 10.69 -0.02 -0.25
CA TYR A 49 9.48 0.61 -0.81
C TYR A 49 9.55 0.82 -2.33
N GLU A 50 10.72 1.17 -2.87
CA GLU A 50 10.89 1.33 -4.32
C GLU A 50 10.67 0.02 -5.07
N LYS A 51 11.16 -1.10 -4.54
CA LYS A 51 10.89 -2.42 -5.12
C LYS A 51 9.42 -2.81 -5.01
N ALA A 52 8.74 -2.37 -3.95
CA ALA A 52 7.29 -2.58 -3.83
C ALA A 52 6.53 -1.82 -4.93
N HIS A 53 6.95 -0.60 -5.25
CA HIS A 53 6.41 0.18 -6.36
C HIS A 53 6.68 -0.47 -7.72
N GLU A 54 7.93 -0.86 -7.99
CA GLU A 54 8.30 -1.55 -9.23
C GLU A 54 7.47 -2.83 -9.43
N LEU A 55 7.28 -3.60 -8.36
CA LEU A 55 6.47 -4.81 -8.38
C LEU A 55 5.00 -4.50 -8.71
N PHE A 56 4.43 -3.46 -8.09
CA PHE A 56 3.06 -3.01 -8.35
C PHE A 56 2.89 -2.50 -9.79
N ASP A 57 3.82 -1.67 -10.27
CA ASP A 57 3.81 -1.12 -11.63
C ASP A 57 3.92 -2.23 -12.68
N LYS A 58 4.78 -3.23 -12.44
CA LYS A 58 4.91 -4.41 -13.28
C LYS A 58 3.63 -5.23 -13.31
N TYR A 59 2.90 -5.31 -12.19
CA TYR A 59 1.64 -6.01 -12.13
C TYR A 59 0.54 -5.28 -12.92
N ILE A 60 0.44 -3.96 -12.79
CA ILE A 60 -0.49 -3.13 -13.57
C ILE A 60 -0.24 -3.30 -15.08
N LYS A 61 1.02 -3.31 -15.52
CA LYS A 61 1.37 -3.43 -16.94
C LYS A 61 1.06 -4.80 -17.55
N ASN A 62 1.22 -5.87 -16.78
CA ASN A 62 1.16 -7.22 -17.31
C ASN A 62 -0.24 -7.86 -17.24
N ASN A 63 -1.15 -7.33 -16.42
CA ASN A 63 -2.44 -7.95 -16.16
C ASN A 63 -3.58 -6.91 -16.22
N ASN A 64 -4.63 -7.18 -17.00
CA ASN A 64 -5.91 -6.45 -16.93
C ASN A 64 -6.76 -6.83 -15.70
N GLN A 65 -6.13 -7.30 -14.61
CA GLN A 65 -6.82 -7.90 -13.47
C GLN A 65 -7.10 -6.90 -12.35
N THR A 66 -8.14 -7.21 -11.58
CA THR A 66 -8.57 -6.45 -10.40
C THR A 66 -7.59 -6.63 -9.24
N PHE A 67 -7.20 -5.52 -8.61
CA PHE A 67 -6.41 -5.53 -7.38
C PHE A 67 -7.25 -6.00 -6.19
N SER A 68 -6.59 -6.66 -5.23
CA SER A 68 -7.16 -6.87 -3.91
C SER A 68 -7.03 -5.59 -3.09
N ASN A 69 -7.95 -5.34 -2.16
CA ASN A 69 -7.87 -4.18 -1.26
C ASN A 69 -6.55 -4.18 -0.46
N SER A 70 -6.06 -5.37 -0.07
CA SER A 70 -4.77 -5.50 0.59
C SER A 70 -3.60 -5.04 -0.29
N THR A 71 -3.62 -5.34 -1.60
CA THR A 71 -2.59 -4.87 -2.53
C THR A 71 -2.55 -3.35 -2.56
N ILE A 72 -3.72 -2.73 -2.70
CA ILE A 72 -3.87 -1.27 -2.75
C ILE A 72 -3.37 -0.62 -1.45
N ILE A 73 -3.74 -1.17 -0.30
CA ILE A 73 -3.27 -0.70 1.01
C ILE A 73 -1.74 -0.74 1.08
N GLN A 74 -1.10 -1.81 0.61
CA GLN A 74 0.35 -1.91 0.61
C GLN A 74 1.02 -0.93 -0.37
N ALA A 75 0.42 -0.71 -1.54
CA ALA A 75 0.89 0.29 -2.50
C ALA A 75 0.83 1.70 -1.91
N LEU A 76 -0.29 2.07 -1.27
CA LEU A 76 -0.46 3.36 -0.61
C LEU A 76 0.52 3.55 0.55
N LYS A 77 0.78 2.50 1.35
CA LYS A 77 1.80 2.53 2.40
C LYS A 77 3.20 2.80 1.85
N ALA A 78 3.57 2.16 0.74
CA ALA A 78 4.84 2.44 0.07
C ALA A 78 4.90 3.89 -0.41
N CYS A 79 3.82 4.41 -1.00
CA CYS A 79 3.70 5.82 -1.42
C CYS A 79 3.90 6.77 -0.22
N ALA A 80 3.26 6.48 0.91
CA ALA A 80 3.35 7.31 2.11
C ALA A 80 4.78 7.36 2.67
N LYS A 81 5.52 6.25 2.57
CA LYS A 81 6.92 6.15 3.03
C LYS A 81 7.92 6.83 2.10
N THR A 82 7.66 6.79 0.80
CA THR A 82 8.47 7.44 -0.24
C THR A 82 8.06 8.90 -0.48
N ARG A 83 6.95 9.34 0.12
CA ARG A 83 6.30 10.64 -0.11
C ARG A 83 5.93 10.87 -1.58
N ASP A 84 5.63 9.79 -2.30
CA ASP A 84 5.24 9.82 -3.71
C ASP A 84 3.72 10.09 -3.83
N ILE A 85 3.37 11.36 -3.77
CA ILE A 85 1.97 11.80 -3.87
C ILE A 85 1.37 11.53 -5.24
N GLN A 86 2.19 11.56 -6.30
CA GLN A 86 1.74 11.39 -7.67
C GLN A 86 1.26 9.95 -7.91
N ARG A 87 2.04 8.95 -7.45
CA ARG A 87 1.56 7.55 -7.46
C ARG A 87 0.31 7.38 -6.62
N GLY A 88 0.24 8.05 -5.47
CA GLY A 88 -0.94 8.12 -4.62
C GLY A 88 -2.22 8.52 -5.36
N PHE A 89 -2.16 9.64 -6.09
CA PHE A 89 -3.25 10.11 -6.93
C PHE A 89 -3.61 9.12 -8.04
N ASN A 90 -2.62 8.54 -8.72
CA ASN A 90 -2.87 7.55 -9.75
C ASN A 90 -3.61 6.34 -9.19
N ILE A 91 -3.19 5.83 -8.02
CA ILE A 91 -3.87 4.73 -7.32
C ILE A 91 -5.30 5.13 -6.96
N TYR A 92 -5.51 6.32 -6.38
CA TYR A 92 -6.84 6.85 -6.05
C TYR A 92 -7.77 6.83 -7.27
N HIS A 93 -7.32 7.33 -8.42
CA HIS A 93 -8.12 7.33 -9.65
C HIS A 93 -8.44 5.90 -10.11
N LEU A 94 -7.46 5.00 -10.04
CA LEU A 94 -7.58 3.59 -10.42
C LEU A 94 -8.66 2.85 -9.60
N ILE A 95 -8.83 3.22 -8.34
CA ILE A 95 -9.76 2.56 -7.41
C ILE A 95 -11.00 3.40 -7.08
N SER A 96 -11.19 4.55 -7.73
CA SER A 96 -12.17 5.59 -7.37
C SER A 96 -13.59 5.05 -7.11
N SER A 97 -14.03 4.05 -7.88
CA SER A 97 -15.33 3.39 -7.71
C SER A 97 -15.48 2.52 -6.46
N ARG A 98 -14.37 2.16 -5.79
CA ARG A 98 -14.31 1.22 -4.66
C ARG A 98 -13.90 1.85 -3.34
N ILE A 99 -13.42 3.10 -3.35
CA ILE A 99 -12.81 3.77 -2.19
C ILE A 99 -13.75 3.81 -1.00
N HIS A 100 -15.00 4.19 -1.22
CA HIS A 100 -15.96 4.43 -0.15
C HIS A 100 -16.44 3.16 0.55
N ASN A 101 -16.17 1.98 -0.02
CA ASN A 101 -16.63 0.70 0.51
C ASN A 101 -15.62 0.06 1.46
N ASP A 102 -14.40 0.59 1.57
CA ASP A 102 -13.36 0.01 2.43
C ASP A 102 -12.69 1.08 3.30
N SER A 103 -12.97 1.02 4.61
CA SER A 103 -12.42 1.92 5.61
C SER A 103 -10.89 1.84 5.71
N TYR A 104 -10.28 0.70 5.41
CA TYR A 104 -8.82 0.54 5.46
C TYR A 104 -8.14 1.20 4.26
N ILE A 105 -8.75 1.16 3.08
CA ILE A 105 -8.28 1.91 1.90
C ILE A 105 -8.35 3.41 2.18
N LEU A 106 -9.51 3.89 2.65
CA LEU A 106 -9.70 5.29 3.03
C LEU A 106 -8.68 5.75 4.08
N THR A 107 -8.47 4.95 5.13
CA THR A 107 -7.47 5.26 6.17
C THR A 107 -6.06 5.35 5.57
N SER A 108 -5.72 4.45 4.64
CA SER A 108 -4.40 4.44 3.99
C SER A 108 -4.20 5.64 3.07
N LEU A 109 -5.25 6.09 2.35
CA LEU A 109 -5.22 7.32 1.56
C LEU A 109 -5.05 8.55 2.45
N ILE A 110 -5.82 8.66 3.55
CA ILE A 110 -5.68 9.75 4.52
C ILE A 110 -4.25 9.79 5.06
N HIS A 111 -3.70 8.64 5.46
CA HIS A 111 -2.32 8.55 5.96
C HIS A 111 -1.31 9.03 4.90
N LEU A 112 -1.44 8.60 3.65
CA LEU A 112 -0.60 9.05 2.54
C LEU A 112 -0.67 10.58 2.38
N TYR A 113 -1.87 11.15 2.23
CA TYR A 113 -2.04 12.59 2.01
C TYR A 113 -1.42 13.40 3.15
N MET A 114 -1.63 12.98 4.40
CA MET A 114 -1.01 13.62 5.55
C MET A 114 0.53 13.54 5.55
N GLN A 115 1.12 12.39 5.18
CA GLN A 115 2.60 12.25 5.11
C GLN A 115 3.22 13.11 4.00
N CYS A 116 2.47 13.34 2.92
CA CYS A 116 2.87 14.23 1.85
C CYS A 116 2.58 15.71 2.15
N GLY A 117 1.90 16.03 3.27
CA GLY A 117 1.54 17.38 3.66
C GLY A 117 0.28 17.93 2.96
N ASP A 118 -0.45 17.11 2.23
CA ASP A 118 -1.71 17.48 1.58
C ASP A 118 -2.90 17.30 2.53
N VAL A 119 -2.96 18.17 3.53
CA VAL A 119 -4.00 18.15 4.58
C VAL A 119 -5.39 18.29 4.00
N ARG A 120 -5.55 19.08 2.93
CA ARG A 120 -6.86 19.37 2.33
C ARG A 120 -7.52 18.12 1.77
N HIS A 121 -6.77 17.29 1.03
CA HIS A 121 -7.29 16.03 0.51
C HIS A 121 -7.55 15.01 1.62
N ALA A 122 -6.66 14.93 2.62
CA ALA A 122 -6.85 14.08 3.78
C ALA A 122 -8.15 14.42 4.55
N GLU A 123 -8.37 15.70 4.87
CA GLU A 123 -9.59 16.17 5.53
C GLU A 123 -10.84 15.91 4.70
N SER A 124 -10.79 16.14 3.38
CA SER A 124 -11.91 15.91 2.48
C SER A 124 -12.36 14.45 2.53
N LEU A 125 -11.41 13.51 2.47
CA LEU A 125 -11.70 12.07 2.59
C LEU A 125 -12.21 11.70 3.97
N PHE A 126 -11.62 12.26 5.02
CA PHE A 126 -12.05 12.03 6.39
C PHE A 126 -13.48 12.52 6.64
N LYS A 127 -13.82 13.74 6.19
CA LYS A 127 -15.16 14.33 6.33
C LYS A 127 -16.21 13.55 5.56
N LYS A 128 -15.90 13.12 4.33
CA LYS A 128 -16.78 12.30 3.47
C LYS A 128 -16.98 10.87 3.97
N SER A 129 -16.14 10.36 4.87
CA SER A 129 -16.34 9.04 5.48
C SER A 129 -17.56 9.06 6.41
N ALA A 130 -18.55 8.23 6.09
CA ALA A 130 -19.75 8.04 6.90
C ALA A 130 -19.42 7.41 8.27
N ASN A 131 -18.52 6.42 8.29
CA ASN A 131 -18.08 5.72 9.50
C ASN A 131 -16.59 5.95 9.75
N LYS A 132 -16.27 6.96 10.55
CA LYS A 132 -14.89 7.29 10.93
C LYS A 132 -14.39 6.27 11.95
N SER A 133 -13.38 5.47 11.58
CA SER A 133 -12.77 4.49 12.50
C SER A 133 -11.69 5.14 13.37
N ILE A 134 -11.36 4.50 14.50
CA ILE A 134 -10.25 4.91 15.38
C ILE A 134 -8.95 5.02 14.57
N SER A 135 -8.74 4.14 13.60
CA SER A 135 -7.57 4.17 12.71
C SER A 135 -7.54 5.43 11.83
N MET A 136 -8.69 5.95 11.37
CA MET A 136 -8.76 7.20 10.62
C MET A 136 -8.40 8.41 11.48
N TYR A 137 -8.92 8.49 12.70
CA TYR A 137 -8.55 9.54 13.66
C TYR A 137 -7.04 9.49 13.95
N GLY A 138 -6.50 8.29 14.20
CA GLY A 138 -5.07 8.10 14.40
C GLY A 138 -4.22 8.52 13.20
N ALA A 139 -4.69 8.30 11.97
CA ALA A 139 -4.01 8.74 10.77
C ALA A 139 -3.98 10.28 10.66
N MET A 140 -5.10 10.95 10.93
CA MET A 140 -5.18 12.43 10.96
C MET A 140 -4.25 13.00 12.04
N MET A 141 -4.37 12.56 13.29
CA MET A 141 -3.56 13.07 14.41
C MET A 141 -2.07 12.87 14.16
N LYS A 142 -1.65 11.69 13.68
CA LYS A 142 -0.24 11.43 13.36
C LYS A 142 0.27 12.35 12.25
N GLY A 143 -0.60 12.66 11.28
CA GLY A 143 -0.35 13.61 10.22
C GLY A 143 -0.13 15.03 10.73
N GLU A 144 -1.06 15.53 11.54
CA GLU A 144 -0.99 16.88 12.12
C GLU A 144 0.28 17.07 12.95
N ILE A 145 0.61 16.09 13.80
CA ILE A 145 1.85 16.11 14.60
C ILE A 145 3.09 16.17 13.70
N TYR A 146 3.11 15.38 12.63
CA TYR A 146 4.23 15.38 11.68
C TYR A 146 4.41 16.75 11.01
N ILE A 147 3.31 17.38 10.58
CA ILE A 147 3.33 18.71 9.97
C ILE A 147 3.77 19.76 10.98
N PHE A 148 3.23 19.72 12.20
CA PHE A 148 3.61 20.62 13.28
C PHE A 148 5.11 20.55 13.58
N ILE A 149 5.66 19.33 13.73
CA ILE A 149 7.10 19.13 13.96
C ILE A 149 7.92 19.69 12.80
N ASN A 150 7.51 19.45 11.54
CA ASN A 150 8.21 19.97 10.38
C ASN A 150 8.17 21.51 10.32
N ILE A 151 7.02 22.14 10.57
CA ILE A 151 6.87 23.59 10.61
C ILE A 151 7.73 24.18 11.74
N PHE A 152 7.70 23.58 12.93
CA PHE A 152 8.50 24.01 14.08
C PHE A 152 10.00 23.90 13.81
N HIS A 153 10.43 22.83 13.13
CA HIS A 153 11.82 22.68 12.74
C HIS A 153 12.22 23.74 11.70
N LEU A 154 11.37 23.99 10.69
CA LEU A 154 11.61 25.03 9.69
C LEU A 154 11.64 26.43 10.30
N SER A 155 10.77 26.75 11.25
CA SER A 155 10.76 28.07 11.90
C SER A 155 12.06 28.34 12.66
N LYS A 156 12.64 27.31 13.30
CA LYS A 156 13.96 27.41 13.94
C LYS A 156 15.09 27.62 12.93
N LEU A 157 15.07 26.92 11.80
CA LEU A 157 16.09 27.05 10.76
C LEU A 157 16.08 28.43 10.09
N LEU A 158 14.90 29.03 9.95
CA LEU A 158 14.73 30.31 9.27
C LEU A 158 14.87 31.52 10.20
N SER A 159 15.22 31.31 11.48
CA SER A 159 15.26 32.37 12.51
C SER A 159 13.99 33.22 12.56
N VAL A 160 12.84 32.63 12.21
CA VAL A 160 11.54 33.31 12.28
C VAL A 160 11.05 33.16 13.72
N ASP A 161 11.40 34.13 14.56
CA ASP A 161 10.86 34.26 15.90
C ASP A 161 9.36 34.61 15.81
N ARG A 162 8.52 33.60 16.12
CA ARG A 162 7.04 33.54 16.31
C ARG A 162 6.17 34.72 15.84
N PRO A 163 5.08 34.38 15.12
CA PRO A 163 3.77 34.39 15.78
C PRO A 163 2.83 33.21 15.38
N LEU A 164 3.33 32.06 14.92
CA LEU A 164 2.47 30.95 14.48
C LEU A 164 1.85 30.10 15.61
N ILE A 165 2.32 30.27 16.85
CA ILE A 165 1.86 29.44 17.98
C ILE A 165 0.54 29.96 18.58
N GLU A 166 0.18 31.23 18.37
CA GLU A 166 -1.09 31.79 18.86
C GLU A 166 -2.33 31.31 18.08
N LYS A 167 -2.17 30.69 16.90
CA LYS A 167 -3.30 30.15 16.13
C LYS A 167 -3.63 28.68 16.43
N VAL A 168 -2.74 27.95 17.11
CA VAL A 168 -2.97 26.54 17.44
C VAL A 168 -3.82 26.39 18.71
N ASP A 169 -3.80 27.39 19.60
CA ASP A 169 -4.66 27.44 20.80
C ASP A 169 -6.16 27.60 20.49
N PHE A 170 -6.56 27.73 19.22
CA PHE A 170 -7.98 27.78 18.81
C PHE A 170 -8.56 26.43 18.32
N MET A 171 -7.79 25.33 18.37
CA MET A 171 -8.23 24.00 17.92
C MET A 171 -8.18 22.91 19.01
N VAL A 172 -7.98 23.27 20.28
CA VAL A 172 -8.20 22.39 21.45
C VAL A 172 -9.21 23.06 22.37
#